data_AF-A0AA41W3E6-F1
#
_entry.id   AF-A0AA41W3E6-F1
#
_cell.length_a   1.000
_cell.length_b   1.000
_cell.length_c   1.000
_cell.angle_alpha   90.00
_cell.angle_beta   90.00
_cell.angle_gamma   90.00
#
_symmetry.space_group_name_H-M   'P 1'
#
loop_
_entity.id
_entity.type
_entity.pdbx_description
1 polymer ?
#
loop_
_entity_poly.entity_id
_entity_poly.type
_entity_poly.pdbx_seq_one_letter_code
_entity_poly.pdbx_strand_id
1 'polypeptide(L)'
;MLIKKVIAFRTIPFPHTGRHIHEVILGVLNEYSVVPKFFSLSFDNASANVSAIDYFQRSFVHPYPEYSKLFHVRCACHIIHLVVYDAIKVINETDNLDFIRKIRNAVLYITRSPTRLQYFKKSCTTFALKPRSFVLDTETRWNSTYMMLKSVEGYETVILDVLNDSDFELDMIDFENCKVFTNFLGVFYTATKKLSGVYYPTTCIVLNQLYNIAAAFKECRDSRLYGRVVKLMEEKYLRYWEEMPPLFLLGSIMDPWKKIVGTVALLEGIAELFGIPCLDNFFYVNEMLLKLFNHYRSTYGSNVQTTVVAQSNFAEQDPSERLLSTTSSTTDLGGTSNTSFISELVRYLELDISVFFGNSALGRQFDIMQFWSTHGSSFPVLQIMARDLLTPPVSTVASESCFSMSGRILSKKRSRPAPDTLEALVCSKDCNAARKRRQEFKDSYVEVFSNLDS
;
A
#
# COMPACT_ATOMS: atom_id res chain seq x y z
N MET A 1 6.66 14.36 -5.19
CA MET A 1 7.24 13.48 -4.15
C MET A 1 6.35 13.47 -2.91
N LEU A 2 6.02 12.28 -2.39
CA LEU A 2 5.28 12.13 -1.14
C LEU A 2 6.17 12.43 0.07
N ILE A 3 5.58 13.04 1.10
CA ILE A 3 6.29 13.41 2.33
C ILE A 3 5.58 12.77 3.51
N LYS A 4 6.27 11.83 4.16
CA LYS A 4 5.87 11.28 5.45
C LYS A 4 6.61 12.01 6.58
N LYS A 5 5.86 12.47 7.59
CA LYS A 5 6.38 13.05 8.83
C LYS A 5 5.54 12.59 10.03
N VAL A 6 6.21 12.19 11.10
CA VAL A 6 5.59 12.09 12.43
C VAL A 6 5.51 13.48 13.03
N ILE A 7 4.29 13.94 13.31
CA ILE A 7 4.04 15.24 13.95
C ILE A 7 3.82 15.14 15.46
N ALA A 8 3.38 13.98 15.95
CA ALA A 8 3.17 13.75 17.37
C ALA A 8 3.43 12.29 17.75
N PHE A 9 3.90 12.09 18.98
CA PHE A 9 4.11 10.78 19.60
C PHE A 9 3.73 10.86 21.07
N ARG A 10 2.42 10.82 21.34
CA ARG A 10 1.86 11.07 22.68
C ARG A 10 1.57 9.77 23.42
N THR A 11 1.75 9.78 24.74
CA THR A 11 1.23 8.73 25.61
C THR A 11 -0.24 9.02 25.87
N ILE A 12 -1.12 8.07 25.55
CA ILE A 12 -2.55 8.19 25.86
C ILE A 12 -2.75 7.62 27.27
N PRO A 13 -3.17 8.41 28.27
CA PRO A 13 -3.43 7.88 29.61
C PRO A 13 -4.64 6.93 29.59
N PHE A 14 -4.71 6.06 30.60
CA PHE A 14 -5.92 5.26 30.81
C PHE A 14 -7.10 6.21 31.12
N PRO A 15 -8.31 5.97 30.56
CA PRO A 15 -8.70 4.80 29.78
C PRO A 15 -8.48 4.97 28.26
N HIS A 16 -8.01 3.90 27.60
CA HIS A 16 -7.80 3.86 26.14
C HIS A 16 -9.12 3.67 25.37
N THR A 17 -10.14 4.49 25.65
CA THR A 17 -11.42 4.47 24.94
C THR A 17 -11.35 5.24 23.63
N GLY A 18 -12.24 4.92 22.67
CA GLY A 18 -12.28 5.62 21.38
C GLY A 18 -12.47 7.13 21.52
N ARG A 19 -13.23 7.57 22.54
CA ARG A 19 -13.40 9.00 22.86
C ARG A 19 -12.08 9.68 23.25
N HIS A 20 -11.30 9.06 24.14
CA HIS A 20 -10.02 9.64 24.57
C HIS A 20 -9.01 9.65 23.42
N ILE A 21 -8.98 8.61 22.59
CA ILE A 21 -8.16 8.57 21.38
C ILE A 21 -8.52 9.73 20.45
N HIS A 22 -9.82 9.95 20.23
CA HIS A 22 -10.31 11.07 19.44
C HIS A 22 -9.88 12.44 20.01
N GLU A 23 -10.09 12.67 21.31
CA GLU A 23 -9.75 13.94 21.97
C GLU A 23 -8.25 14.24 21.89
N VAL A 24 -7.38 13.25 22.10
CA VAL A 24 -5.92 13.43 22.01
C VAL A 24 -5.48 13.75 20.59
N ILE A 25 -5.96 13.00 19.59
CA ILE A 25 -5.60 13.23 18.19
C ILE A 25 -6.15 14.58 17.70
N LEU A 26 -7.38 14.94 18.06
CA LEU A 26 -7.95 16.25 17.73
C LEU A 26 -7.14 17.38 18.39
N GLY A 27 -6.70 17.21 19.64
CA GLY A 27 -5.79 18.13 20.31
C GLY A 27 -4.50 18.36 19.53
N VAL A 28 -3.87 17.29 19.04
CA VAL A 28 -2.68 17.38 18.18
C VAL A 28 -2.99 18.10 16.86
N LEU A 29 -4.11 17.79 16.20
CA LEU A 29 -4.46 18.45 14.94
C LEU A 29 -4.67 19.97 15.12
N ASN A 30 -5.22 20.38 16.26
CA ASN A 30 -5.37 21.78 16.65
C ASN A 30 -4.03 22.44 16.99
N GLU A 31 -3.19 21.78 17.78
CA GLU A 31 -1.84 22.25 18.15
C GLU A 31 -1.01 22.64 16.91
N TYR A 32 -1.08 21.81 15.85
CA TYR A 32 -0.38 22.05 14.60
C TYR A 32 -1.18 22.83 13.55
N SER A 33 -2.41 23.27 13.87
CA SER A 33 -3.31 24.00 12.95
C SER A 33 -3.53 23.30 11.60
N VAL A 34 -3.63 21.96 11.63
CA VAL A 34 -3.78 21.12 10.43
C VAL A 34 -5.21 20.60 10.22
N VAL A 35 -6.14 20.90 11.14
CA VAL A 35 -7.56 20.54 11.03
C VAL A 35 -8.15 20.86 9.64
N PRO A 36 -7.95 22.06 9.05
CA PRO A 36 -8.52 22.37 7.73
C PRO A 36 -7.92 21.58 6.56
N LYS A 37 -6.78 20.91 6.79
CA LYS A 37 -6.04 20.13 5.78
C LYS A 37 -6.17 18.63 6.01
N PHE A 38 -7.00 18.22 6.97
CA PHE A 38 -7.13 16.83 7.37
C PHE A 38 -8.01 16.07 6.36
N PHE A 39 -7.38 15.17 5.59
CA PHE A 39 -8.06 14.49 4.50
C PHE A 39 -8.67 13.14 4.90
N SER A 40 -7.85 12.24 5.43
CA SER A 40 -8.22 10.87 5.74
C SER A 40 -7.54 10.38 7.01
N LEU A 41 -8.17 9.41 7.67
CA LEU A 41 -7.69 8.71 8.84
C LEU A 41 -7.61 7.20 8.58
N SER A 42 -6.46 6.62 8.89
CA SER A 42 -6.24 5.18 8.80
C SER A 42 -5.92 4.59 10.18
N PHE A 43 -6.68 3.57 10.60
CA PHE A 43 -6.43 2.80 11.82
C PHE A 43 -6.37 1.29 11.56
N ASP A 44 -5.84 0.55 12.52
CA ASP A 44 -6.05 -0.90 12.59
C ASP A 44 -7.48 -1.22 13.08
N ASN A 45 -7.83 -2.51 13.10
CA ASN A 45 -9.19 -2.95 13.44
C ASN A 45 -9.42 -3.11 14.97
N ALA A 46 -8.61 -2.51 15.83
CA ALA A 46 -8.85 -2.54 17.27
C ALA A 46 -10.18 -1.84 17.62
N SER A 47 -10.94 -2.41 18.56
CA SER A 47 -12.28 -1.91 18.92
C SER A 47 -12.29 -0.44 19.36
N ALA A 48 -11.28 -0.01 20.12
CA ALA A 48 -11.12 1.38 20.53
C ALA A 48 -10.90 2.32 19.34
N ASN A 49 -10.14 1.90 18.32
CA ASN A 49 -9.89 2.67 17.11
C ASN A 49 -11.16 2.79 16.25
N VAL A 50 -11.90 1.69 16.10
CA VAL A 50 -13.22 1.70 15.42
C VAL A 50 -14.17 2.68 16.11
N SER A 51 -14.21 2.68 17.44
CA SER A 51 -15.00 3.65 18.20
C SER A 51 -14.50 5.09 18.02
N ALA A 52 -13.18 5.32 17.95
CA ALA A 52 -12.62 6.65 17.72
C ALA A 52 -13.02 7.24 16.36
N ILE A 53 -13.10 6.41 15.32
CA ILE A 53 -13.52 6.83 13.97
C ILE A 53 -14.94 7.40 13.97
N ASP A 54 -15.87 6.79 14.70
CA ASP A 54 -17.25 7.30 14.84
C ASP A 54 -17.28 8.70 15.47
N TYR A 55 -16.43 8.97 16.49
CA TYR A 55 -16.27 10.32 17.03
C TYR A 55 -15.67 11.30 16.01
N PHE A 56 -14.69 10.87 15.22
CA PHE A 56 -14.11 11.70 14.17
C PHE A 56 -15.12 12.04 13.08
N GLN A 57 -15.92 11.08 12.61
CA GLN A 57 -16.94 11.31 11.59
C GLN A 57 -18.02 12.30 12.05
N ARG A 58 -18.32 12.33 13.36
CA ARG A 58 -19.23 13.32 13.96
C ARG A 58 -18.60 14.70 14.12
N SER A 59 -17.30 14.75 14.42
CA SER A 59 -16.59 16.01 14.71
C SER A 59 -16.09 16.72 13.45
N PHE A 60 -15.76 15.95 12.41
CA PHE A 60 -15.31 16.45 11.12
C PHE A 60 -16.44 16.29 10.11
N VAL A 61 -17.45 17.16 10.23
CA VAL A 61 -18.48 17.28 9.20
C VAL A 61 -17.85 17.99 8.01
N HIS A 62 -17.36 17.21 7.05
CA HIS A 62 -16.94 17.78 5.78
C HIS A 62 -18.17 18.40 5.10
N PRO A 63 -18.04 19.56 4.43
CA PRO A 63 -19.15 20.17 3.68
C PRO A 63 -19.78 19.24 2.61
N TYR A 64 -19.12 18.13 2.31
CA TYR A 64 -19.55 17.13 1.35
C TYR A 64 -19.81 15.78 2.05
N PRO A 65 -21.06 15.30 2.11
CA PRO A 65 -21.42 14.06 2.82
C PRO A 65 -20.67 12.82 2.35
N GLU A 66 -20.37 12.68 1.04
CA GLU A 66 -19.69 11.48 0.55
C GLU A 66 -18.19 11.47 0.87
N TYR A 67 -17.62 12.61 1.29
CA TYR A 67 -16.26 12.66 1.84
C TYR A 67 -16.13 11.84 3.12
N SER A 68 -17.22 11.68 3.89
CA SER A 68 -17.24 10.81 5.07
C SER A 68 -16.90 9.34 4.73
N LYS A 69 -17.18 8.90 3.48
CA LYS A 69 -16.84 7.57 2.96
C LYS A 69 -15.38 7.47 2.48
N LEU A 70 -14.73 8.59 2.16
CA LEU A 70 -13.30 8.67 1.84
C LEU A 70 -12.43 8.82 3.08
N PHE A 71 -13.03 9.30 4.16
CA PHE A 71 -12.35 9.70 5.38
C PHE A 71 -11.74 8.53 6.14
N HIS A 72 -12.42 7.38 6.21
CA HIS A 72 -11.96 6.22 6.98
C HIS A 72 -11.42 5.11 6.08
N VAL A 73 -10.17 4.72 6.32
CA VAL A 73 -9.50 3.61 5.63
C VAL A 73 -9.01 2.60 6.66
N ARG A 74 -9.56 1.39 6.63
CA ARG A 74 -9.01 0.29 7.43
C ARG A 74 -7.63 -0.10 6.90
N CYS A 75 -6.71 -0.44 7.79
CA CYS A 75 -5.38 -0.89 7.40
C CYS A 75 -5.43 -2.19 6.57
N ALA A 76 -5.14 -2.09 5.27
CA ALA A 76 -5.13 -3.24 4.35
C ALA A 76 -4.10 -4.30 4.76
N CYS A 77 -2.91 -3.89 5.23
CA CYS A 77 -1.90 -4.83 5.75
C CYS A 77 -2.37 -5.56 7.00
N HIS A 78 -3.14 -4.91 7.86
CA HIS A 78 -3.71 -5.55 9.05
C HIS A 78 -4.79 -6.55 8.65
N ILE A 79 -5.64 -6.23 7.68
CA ILE A 79 -6.63 -7.17 7.12
C ILE A 79 -5.92 -8.39 6.52
N ILE A 80 -4.87 -8.19 5.70
CA ILE A 80 -4.07 -9.30 5.15
C ILE A 80 -3.47 -10.14 6.29
N HIS A 81 -2.94 -9.50 7.33
CA HIS A 81 -2.45 -10.21 8.51
C HIS A 81 -3.54 -11.08 9.16
N LEU A 82 -4.74 -10.53 9.37
CA LEU A 82 -5.85 -11.28 9.96
C LEU A 82 -6.30 -12.47 9.09
N VAL A 83 -6.26 -12.34 7.77
CA VAL A 83 -6.59 -13.42 6.82
C VAL A 83 -5.56 -14.54 6.90
N VAL A 84 -4.27 -14.21 6.85
CA VAL A 84 -3.17 -15.20 6.90
C VAL A 84 -3.03 -15.83 8.29
N TYR A 85 -3.24 -15.05 9.36
CA TYR A 85 -3.07 -15.54 10.72
C TYR A 85 -4.06 -16.65 11.08
N ASP A 86 -5.32 -16.54 10.67
CA ASP A 86 -6.31 -17.59 10.88
C ASP A 86 -5.91 -18.89 10.15
N ALA A 87 -5.34 -18.79 8.96
CA ALA A 87 -4.82 -19.94 8.24
C ALA A 87 -3.65 -20.61 8.95
N ILE A 88 -2.66 -19.82 9.40
CA ILE A 88 -1.52 -20.34 10.17
C ILE A 88 -2.01 -21.02 11.45
N LYS A 89 -3.02 -20.46 12.13
CA LYS A 89 -3.61 -21.05 13.32
C LYS A 89 -4.22 -22.43 13.01
N VAL A 90 -5.08 -22.52 12.00
CA VAL A 90 -5.72 -23.78 11.60
C VAL A 90 -4.69 -24.83 11.19
N ILE A 91 -3.64 -24.45 10.47
CA ILE A 91 -2.56 -25.36 10.06
C ILE A 91 -1.83 -25.91 11.30
N ASN A 92 -1.53 -25.07 12.29
CA ASN A 92 -0.87 -25.53 13.52
C ASN A 92 -1.76 -26.40 14.42
N GLU A 93 -3.09 -26.27 14.32
CA GLU A 93 -4.06 -27.00 15.15
C GLU A 93 -4.59 -28.28 14.48
N THR A 94 -4.39 -28.46 13.17
CA THR A 94 -4.89 -29.63 12.44
C THR A 94 -3.87 -30.76 12.47
N ASP A 95 -4.28 -31.92 13.02
CA ASP A 95 -3.47 -33.14 13.01
C ASP A 95 -3.04 -33.51 11.57
N ASN A 96 -1.76 -33.81 11.38
CA ASN A 96 -1.09 -34.08 10.10
C ASN A 96 -0.80 -32.85 9.18
N LEU A 97 -1.02 -31.62 9.65
CA LEU A 97 -0.66 -30.39 8.91
C LEU A 97 0.19 -29.42 9.74
N ASP A 98 0.71 -29.84 10.89
CA ASP A 98 1.44 -29.00 11.85
C ASP A 98 2.91 -28.71 11.47
N PHE A 99 3.26 -28.83 10.19
CA PHE A 99 4.61 -28.61 9.65
C PHE A 99 5.18 -27.23 10.03
N ILE A 100 4.34 -26.18 10.13
CA ILE A 100 4.78 -24.84 10.55
C ILE A 100 5.35 -24.90 11.98
N ARG A 101 4.67 -25.59 12.90
CA ARG A 101 5.10 -25.78 14.29
C ARG A 101 6.37 -26.63 14.37
N LYS A 102 6.42 -27.72 13.61
CA LYS A 102 7.61 -28.60 13.54
C LYS A 102 8.84 -27.85 13.04
N ILE A 103 8.72 -27.13 11.91
CA ILE A 103 9.80 -26.31 11.33
C ILE A 103 10.22 -25.19 12.30
N ARG A 104 9.26 -24.52 12.94
CA ARG A 104 9.56 -23.49 13.96
C ARG A 104 10.41 -24.06 15.09
N ASN A 105 10.03 -25.23 15.61
CA ASN A 105 10.74 -25.88 16.70
C ASN A 105 12.15 -26.34 16.27
N ALA A 106 12.29 -26.88 15.05
CA ALA A 106 13.57 -27.25 14.47
C ALA A 106 14.52 -26.04 14.32
N VAL A 107 14.03 -24.95 13.73
CA VAL A 107 14.82 -23.71 13.58
C VAL A 107 15.21 -23.14 14.94
N LEU A 108 14.30 -23.11 15.91
CA LEU A 108 14.60 -22.69 17.28
C LEU A 108 15.64 -23.59 17.94
N TYR A 109 15.55 -24.90 17.74
CA TYR A 109 16.50 -25.86 18.28
C TYR A 109 17.92 -25.62 17.73
N ILE A 110 18.06 -25.42 16.42
CA ILE A 110 19.35 -25.15 15.78
C ILE A 110 19.94 -23.83 16.26
N THR A 111 19.13 -22.78 16.36
CA THR A 111 19.59 -21.41 16.61
C THR A 111 19.82 -21.08 18.09
N ARG A 112 19.16 -21.77 19.02
CA ARG A 112 19.27 -21.50 20.46
C ARG A 112 20.63 -21.83 21.07
N SER A 113 21.37 -22.78 20.50
CA SER A 113 22.67 -23.21 21.02
C SER A 113 23.81 -22.85 20.06
N PRO A 114 24.86 -22.16 20.53
CA PRO A 114 26.05 -21.89 19.73
C PRO A 114 26.68 -23.16 19.16
N THR A 115 26.70 -24.25 19.94
CA THR A 115 27.24 -25.56 19.52
C THR A 115 26.42 -26.17 18.40
N ARG A 116 25.09 -26.17 18.51
CA ARG A 116 24.19 -26.68 17.46
C ARG A 116 24.28 -25.84 16.19
N LEU A 117 24.42 -24.52 16.33
CA LEU A 117 24.63 -23.62 15.20
C LEU A 117 25.98 -23.88 14.51
N GLN A 118 27.04 -24.21 15.24
CA GLN A 118 28.32 -24.64 14.65
C GLN A 118 28.18 -25.97 13.91
N TYR A 119 27.46 -26.94 14.50
CA TYR A 119 27.19 -28.22 13.84
C TYR A 119 26.40 -28.03 12.55
N PHE A 120 25.36 -27.20 12.56
CA PHE A 120 24.62 -26.80 11.35
C PHE A 120 25.54 -26.18 10.28
N LYS A 121 26.42 -25.24 10.67
CA LYS A 121 27.39 -24.65 9.72
C LYS A 121 28.32 -25.71 9.12
N LYS A 122 28.76 -26.69 9.91
CA LYS A 122 29.59 -27.81 9.45
C LYS A 122 28.82 -28.72 8.49
N SER A 123 27.58 -29.06 8.82
CA SER A 123 26.70 -29.85 7.95
C SER A 123 26.45 -29.13 6.62
N CYS A 124 26.17 -27.82 6.63
CA CYS A 124 26.09 -27.00 5.41
C CYS A 124 27.32 -27.19 4.51
N THR A 125 28.53 -27.13 5.07
CA THR A 125 29.76 -27.32 4.27
C THR A 125 29.89 -28.73 3.71
N THR A 126 29.47 -29.76 4.43
CA THR A 126 29.45 -31.15 3.95
C THR A 126 28.53 -31.31 2.75
N PHE A 127 27.35 -30.67 2.77
CA PHE A 127 26.38 -30.68 1.68
C PHE A 127 26.63 -29.61 0.61
N ALA A 128 27.82 -28.97 0.60
CA ALA A 128 28.19 -27.90 -0.34
C ALA A 128 27.25 -26.69 -0.35
N LEU A 129 26.60 -26.40 0.78
CA LEU A 129 25.72 -25.25 0.99
C LEU A 129 26.42 -24.15 1.79
N LYS A 130 26.07 -22.89 1.49
CA LYS A 130 26.58 -21.74 2.25
C LYS A 130 25.83 -21.61 3.58
N PRO A 131 26.49 -21.48 4.73
CA PRO A 131 25.76 -21.31 5.98
C PRO A 131 24.95 -20.00 5.98
N ARG A 132 23.68 -20.10 6.37
CA ARG A 132 22.77 -18.93 6.50
C ARG A 132 22.29 -18.74 7.94
N SER A 133 21.83 -17.55 8.25
CA SER A 133 21.05 -17.29 9.47
C SER A 133 19.57 -17.48 9.18
N PHE A 134 18.87 -18.20 10.07
CA PHE A 134 17.42 -18.29 10.02
C PHE A 134 16.78 -17.04 10.65
N VAL A 135 15.64 -16.63 10.10
CA VAL A 135 14.80 -15.60 10.72
C VAL A 135 13.92 -16.29 11.74
N LEU A 136 13.99 -15.86 13.00
CA LEU A 136 13.13 -16.42 14.05
C LEU A 136 11.70 -15.91 13.88
N ASP A 137 10.76 -16.84 13.97
CA ASP A 137 9.35 -16.49 13.96
C ASP A 137 8.94 -15.74 15.23
N THR A 138 8.16 -14.69 15.04
CA THR A 138 7.47 -13.95 16.10
C THR A 138 5.98 -14.19 15.93
N GLU A 139 5.35 -14.85 16.91
CA GLU A 139 3.92 -15.21 16.87
C GLU A 139 3.01 -14.01 16.55
N THR A 140 3.43 -12.80 16.91
CA THR A 140 2.64 -11.58 16.70
C THR A 140 2.56 -11.09 15.24
N ARG A 141 3.38 -11.59 14.30
CA ARG A 141 3.41 -11.08 12.91
C ARG A 141 3.69 -12.18 11.89
N TRP A 142 2.67 -12.58 11.12
CA TRP A 142 2.77 -13.62 10.10
C TRP A 142 3.94 -13.46 9.09
N ASN A 143 4.39 -12.23 8.82
CA ASN A 143 5.55 -11.97 7.95
C ASN A 143 6.82 -12.68 8.44
N SER A 144 7.04 -12.78 9.77
CA SER A 144 8.18 -13.54 10.30
C SER A 144 8.04 -15.03 10.04
N THR A 145 6.81 -15.55 10.10
CA THR A 145 6.52 -16.95 9.80
C THR A 145 6.83 -17.24 8.34
N TYR A 146 6.36 -16.39 7.41
CA TYR A 146 6.69 -16.52 5.99
C TYR A 146 8.21 -16.48 5.75
N MET A 147 8.92 -15.54 6.35
CA MET A 147 10.38 -15.40 6.19
C MET A 147 11.14 -16.61 6.75
N MET A 148 10.66 -17.18 7.87
CA MET A 148 11.20 -18.41 8.43
C MET A 148 11.00 -19.59 7.47
N LEU A 149 9.77 -19.81 6.98
CA LEU A 149 9.45 -20.90 6.04
C LEU A 149 10.24 -20.76 4.73
N LYS A 150 10.36 -19.54 4.20
CA LYS A 150 11.19 -19.28 3.01
C LYS A 150 12.69 -19.47 3.28
N SER A 151 13.13 -19.31 4.53
CA SER A 151 14.54 -19.47 4.89
C SER A 151 14.99 -20.92 4.99
N VAL A 152 14.08 -21.87 5.17
CA VAL A 152 14.42 -23.31 5.22
C VAL A 152 14.47 -23.95 3.83
N GLU A 153 13.90 -23.30 2.81
CA GLU A 153 13.95 -23.79 1.42
C GLU A 153 15.40 -23.93 0.92
N GLY A 154 15.73 -25.13 0.44
CA GLY A 154 17.06 -25.54 -0.01
C GLY A 154 18.01 -26.02 1.10
N TYR A 155 17.55 -26.10 2.35
CA TYR A 155 18.32 -26.59 3.51
C TYR A 155 17.65 -27.79 4.19
N GLU A 156 16.67 -28.42 3.53
CA GLU A 156 15.83 -29.49 4.09
C GLU A 156 16.70 -30.67 4.57
N THR A 157 17.60 -31.14 3.72
CA THR A 157 18.51 -32.27 4.01
C THR A 157 19.47 -31.96 5.16
N VAL A 158 20.01 -30.74 5.20
CA VAL A 158 20.91 -30.29 6.26
C VAL A 158 20.16 -30.18 7.59
N ILE A 159 18.93 -29.68 7.57
CA ILE A 159 18.12 -29.57 8.79
C ILE A 159 17.84 -30.96 9.35
N LEU A 160 17.46 -31.93 8.50
CA LEU A 160 17.23 -33.31 8.93
C LEU A 160 18.51 -33.98 9.45
N ASP A 161 19.66 -33.76 8.80
CA ASP A 161 20.97 -34.28 9.28
C ASP A 161 21.31 -33.76 10.69
N VAL A 162 21.06 -32.47 10.96
CA VAL A 162 21.29 -31.88 12.29
C VAL A 162 20.31 -32.39 13.34
N LEU A 163 19.12 -32.84 12.93
CA LEU A 163 18.07 -33.35 13.81
C LEU A 163 18.09 -34.87 13.97
N ASN A 164 18.96 -35.60 13.26
CA ASN A 164 18.93 -37.06 13.18
C ASN A 164 19.01 -37.76 14.56
N ASP A 165 19.76 -37.18 15.52
CA ASP A 165 19.89 -37.70 16.89
C ASP A 165 18.83 -37.13 17.87
N SER A 166 17.75 -36.53 17.36
CA SER A 166 16.77 -35.79 18.16
C SER A 166 15.36 -36.37 18.03
N ASP A 167 14.51 -36.22 19.04
CA ASP A 167 13.11 -36.69 19.04
C ASP A 167 12.16 -35.82 18.17
N PHE A 168 12.63 -35.25 17.06
CA PHE A 168 11.81 -34.41 16.19
C PHE A 168 11.09 -35.24 15.13
N GLU A 169 9.76 -35.18 15.13
CA GLU A 169 8.90 -35.78 14.10
C GLU A 169 8.78 -34.88 12.85
N LEU A 170 9.91 -34.41 12.31
CA LEU A 170 9.97 -33.59 11.10
C LEU A 170 10.51 -34.43 9.94
N ASP A 171 9.81 -34.46 8.81
CA ASP A 171 10.20 -35.24 7.65
C ASP A 171 10.23 -34.43 6.33
N MET A 172 10.52 -35.10 5.22
CA MET A 172 10.54 -34.46 3.89
C MET A 172 9.14 -34.05 3.40
N ILE A 173 8.08 -34.71 3.84
CA ILE A 173 6.70 -34.39 3.47
C ILE A 173 6.30 -33.05 4.10
N ASP A 174 6.71 -32.80 5.34
CA ASP A 174 6.55 -31.51 6.02
C ASP A 174 7.21 -30.37 5.22
N PHE A 175 8.40 -30.60 4.64
CA PHE A 175 9.09 -29.61 3.80
C PHE A 175 8.42 -29.40 2.44
N GLU A 176 7.91 -30.45 1.80
CA GLU A 176 7.13 -30.34 0.56
C GLU A 176 5.86 -29.52 0.78
N ASN A 177 5.14 -29.80 1.88
CA ASN A 177 3.98 -29.04 2.31
C ASN A 177 4.34 -27.57 2.56
N CYS A 178 5.43 -27.33 3.30
CA CYS A 178 5.97 -26.00 3.54
C CYS A 178 6.25 -25.24 2.24
N LYS A 179 6.83 -25.87 1.23
CA LYS A 179 7.15 -25.24 -0.06
C LYS A 179 5.89 -24.79 -0.78
N VAL A 180 4.88 -25.65 -0.90
CA VAL A 180 3.60 -25.32 -1.54
C VAL A 180 2.91 -24.17 -0.82
N PHE A 181 2.82 -24.26 0.51
CA PHE A 181 2.16 -23.22 1.31
C PHE A 181 2.93 -21.88 1.28
N THR A 182 4.26 -21.92 1.28
CA THR A 182 5.09 -20.71 1.18
C THR A 182 4.93 -20.03 -0.18
N ASN A 183 4.79 -20.79 -1.28
CA ASN A 183 4.52 -20.19 -2.58
C ASN A 183 3.18 -19.45 -2.61
N PHE A 184 2.14 -20.05 -2.05
CA PHE A 184 0.83 -19.41 -1.87
C PHE A 184 0.91 -18.14 -1.01
N LEU A 185 1.56 -18.21 0.16
CA LEU A 185 1.76 -17.05 1.03
C LEU A 185 2.64 -15.95 0.41
N GLY A 186 3.45 -16.27 -0.61
CA GLY A 186 4.31 -15.32 -1.30
C GLY A 186 3.56 -14.15 -1.93
N VAL A 187 2.33 -14.39 -2.38
CA VAL A 187 1.45 -13.35 -2.95
C VAL A 187 1.03 -12.36 -1.86
N PHE A 188 0.59 -12.85 -0.71
CA PHE A 188 0.23 -12.03 0.45
C PHE A 188 1.42 -11.24 0.99
N TYR A 189 2.63 -11.82 0.92
CA TYR A 189 3.84 -11.19 1.46
C TYR A 189 4.26 -10.05 0.56
N THR A 190 4.22 -10.29 -0.75
CA THR A 190 4.45 -9.27 -1.78
C THR A 190 3.44 -8.13 -1.67
N ALA A 191 2.15 -8.45 -1.51
CA ALA A 191 1.09 -7.47 -1.29
C ALA A 191 1.37 -6.64 -0.03
N THR A 192 1.67 -7.27 1.10
CA THR A 192 1.95 -6.59 2.37
C THR A 192 3.18 -5.68 2.26
N LYS A 193 4.25 -6.13 1.60
CA LYS A 193 5.44 -5.31 1.36
C LYS A 193 5.14 -4.09 0.48
N LYS A 194 4.36 -4.28 -0.59
CA LYS A 194 3.95 -3.18 -1.48
C LYS A 194 3.00 -2.20 -0.80
N LEU A 195 2.05 -2.66 0.01
CA LEU A 195 1.05 -1.81 0.66
C LEU A 195 1.56 -1.13 1.94
N SER A 196 2.66 -1.63 2.53
CA SER A 196 3.34 -0.98 3.67
C SER A 196 4.28 0.17 3.26
N GLY A 197 4.39 0.46 1.97
CA GLY A 197 5.16 1.59 1.46
C GLY A 197 4.63 2.94 1.95
N VAL A 198 5.54 3.89 2.16
CA VAL A 198 5.22 5.24 2.66
C VAL A 198 5.78 6.37 1.80
N TYR A 199 6.54 6.02 0.77
CA TYR A 199 7.23 6.98 -0.11
C TYR A 199 6.73 6.92 -1.56
N TYR A 200 5.72 6.10 -1.83
CA TYR A 200 4.99 6.05 -3.09
C TYR A 200 3.49 5.85 -2.77
N PRO A 201 2.59 6.28 -3.66
CA PRO A 201 1.16 6.10 -3.45
C PRO A 201 0.78 4.63 -3.33
N THR A 202 0.14 4.28 -2.23
CA THR A 202 -0.34 2.91 -2.01
C THR A 202 -1.78 2.72 -2.45
N THR A 203 -2.59 3.77 -2.50
CA THR A 203 -4.02 3.69 -2.84
C THR A 203 -4.26 3.12 -4.23
N CYS A 204 -3.52 3.60 -5.23
CA CYS A 204 -3.67 3.18 -6.63
C CYS A 204 -3.22 1.74 -6.92
N ILE A 205 -2.47 1.11 -6.00
CA ILE A 205 -1.98 -0.26 -6.17
C ILE A 205 -2.81 -1.31 -5.41
N VAL A 206 -3.68 -0.90 -4.48
CA VAL A 206 -4.48 -1.83 -3.64
C VAL A 206 -5.24 -2.84 -4.50
N LEU A 207 -6.03 -2.37 -5.48
CA LEU A 207 -6.85 -3.26 -6.31
C LEU A 207 -6.03 -4.33 -7.03
N ASN A 208 -4.83 -4.00 -7.51
CA ASN A 208 -3.94 -4.97 -8.15
C ASN A 208 -3.49 -6.04 -7.14
N GLN A 209 -3.20 -5.65 -5.90
CA GLN A 209 -2.81 -6.61 -4.87
C GLN A 209 -3.99 -7.48 -4.44
N LEU A 210 -5.18 -6.91 -4.34
CA LEU A 210 -6.42 -7.65 -4.06
C LEU A 210 -6.75 -8.65 -5.18
N TYR A 211 -6.63 -8.25 -6.44
CA TYR A 211 -6.77 -9.15 -7.59
C TYR A 211 -5.77 -10.30 -7.55
N ASN A 212 -4.48 -10.00 -7.30
CA ASN A 212 -3.46 -11.06 -7.21
C ASN A 212 -3.75 -12.05 -6.08
N ILE A 213 -4.22 -11.58 -4.93
CA ILE A 213 -4.63 -12.44 -3.81
C ILE A 213 -5.85 -13.29 -4.21
N ALA A 214 -6.84 -12.72 -4.88
CA ALA A 214 -8.00 -13.45 -5.39
C ALA A 214 -7.58 -14.55 -6.40
N ALA A 215 -6.63 -14.25 -7.28
CA ALA A 215 -6.10 -15.23 -8.23
C ALA A 215 -5.38 -16.38 -7.50
N ALA A 216 -4.58 -16.07 -6.46
CA ALA A 216 -3.92 -17.08 -5.64
C ALA A 216 -4.92 -18.00 -4.91
N PHE A 217 -6.07 -17.47 -4.46
CA PHE A 217 -7.12 -18.29 -3.90
C PHE A 217 -7.69 -19.26 -4.93
N LYS A 218 -8.00 -18.79 -6.15
CA LYS A 218 -8.51 -19.64 -7.22
C LYS A 218 -7.56 -20.80 -7.55
N GLU A 219 -6.25 -20.53 -7.64
CA GLU A 219 -5.24 -21.56 -7.92
C GLU A 219 -5.16 -22.63 -6.82
N CYS A 220 -5.35 -22.24 -5.56
CA CYS A 220 -5.21 -23.14 -4.41
C CYS A 220 -6.54 -23.71 -3.90
N ARG A 221 -7.68 -23.31 -4.48
CA ARG A 221 -9.04 -23.68 -4.02
C ARG A 221 -9.26 -25.19 -4.04
N ASP A 222 -8.79 -25.86 -5.10
CA ASP A 222 -8.97 -27.31 -5.30
C ASP A 222 -7.85 -28.16 -4.68
N SER A 223 -6.95 -27.54 -3.91
CA SER A 223 -5.90 -28.28 -3.22
C SER A 223 -6.50 -29.22 -2.17
N ARG A 224 -6.19 -30.52 -2.26
CA ARG A 224 -6.66 -31.53 -1.28
C ARG A 224 -6.21 -31.25 0.15
N LEU A 225 -5.03 -30.65 0.32
CA LEU A 225 -4.44 -30.36 1.62
C LEU A 225 -4.87 -29.00 2.17
N TYR A 226 -4.94 -27.98 1.30
CA TYR A 226 -5.17 -26.60 1.72
C TYR A 226 -6.57 -26.07 1.43
N GLY A 227 -7.43 -26.81 0.73
CA GLY A 227 -8.75 -26.31 0.30
C GLY A 227 -9.61 -25.81 1.47
N ARG A 228 -9.56 -26.48 2.64
CA ARG A 228 -10.25 -26.01 3.85
C ARG A 228 -9.67 -24.70 4.39
N VAL A 229 -8.34 -24.59 4.41
CA VAL A 229 -7.63 -23.38 4.89
C VAL A 229 -7.88 -22.21 3.94
N VAL A 230 -7.77 -22.44 2.63
CA VAL A 230 -8.03 -21.48 1.57
C VAL A 230 -9.46 -20.97 1.64
N LYS A 231 -10.44 -21.86 1.83
CA LYS A 231 -11.85 -21.47 1.99
C LYS A 231 -12.07 -20.53 3.20
N LEU A 232 -11.47 -20.84 4.34
CA LEU A 232 -11.57 -19.98 5.53
C LEU A 232 -10.94 -18.60 5.30
N MET A 233 -9.77 -18.57 4.64
CA MET A 233 -9.12 -17.30 4.27
C MET A 233 -9.96 -16.50 3.29
N GLU A 234 -10.57 -17.17 2.30
CA GLU A 234 -11.43 -16.58 1.29
C GLU A 234 -12.68 -15.95 1.91
N GLU A 235 -13.39 -16.68 2.78
CA GLU A 235 -14.56 -16.17 3.51
C GLU A 235 -14.23 -14.92 4.33
N LYS A 236 -13.06 -14.93 5.01
CA LYS A 236 -12.60 -13.78 5.79
C LYS A 236 -12.19 -12.62 4.88
N TYR A 237 -11.51 -12.90 3.78
CA TYR A 237 -11.13 -11.92 2.77
C TYR A 237 -12.36 -11.20 2.22
N LEU A 238 -13.38 -11.96 1.77
CA LEU A 238 -14.62 -11.40 1.24
C LEU A 238 -15.34 -10.54 2.29
N ARG A 239 -15.44 -11.00 3.54
CA ARG A 239 -16.07 -10.22 4.62
C ARG A 239 -15.44 -8.84 4.84
N TYR A 240 -14.12 -8.72 4.63
CA TYR A 240 -13.44 -7.43 4.77
C TYR A 240 -13.54 -6.54 3.53
N TRP A 241 -13.73 -7.14 2.35
CA TRP A 241 -13.66 -6.45 1.06
C TRP A 241 -15.02 -6.32 0.34
N GLU A 242 -16.08 -6.86 0.91
CA GLU A 242 -17.47 -6.70 0.43
C GLU A 242 -17.84 -5.21 0.29
N GLU A 243 -17.62 -4.43 1.35
CA GLU A 243 -17.73 -2.97 1.30
C GLU A 243 -16.35 -2.34 1.10
N MET A 244 -15.93 -2.27 -0.16
CA MET A 244 -14.63 -1.70 -0.50
C MET A 244 -14.60 -0.17 -0.26
N PRO A 245 -13.56 0.37 0.41
CA PRO A 245 -13.42 1.80 0.58
C PRO A 245 -13.41 2.53 -0.78
N PRO A 246 -14.30 3.52 -1.01
CA PRO A 246 -14.31 4.37 -2.21
C PRO A 246 -12.95 4.93 -2.61
N LEU A 247 -12.11 5.21 -1.60
CA LEU A 247 -10.75 5.71 -1.80
C LEU A 247 -9.91 4.78 -2.67
N PHE A 248 -10.05 3.46 -2.57
CA PHE A 248 -9.26 2.50 -3.34
C PHE A 248 -9.65 2.50 -4.81
N LEU A 249 -10.94 2.66 -5.08
CA LEU A 249 -11.49 2.78 -6.43
C LEU A 249 -11.02 4.08 -7.07
N LEU A 250 -11.26 5.20 -6.40
CA LEU A 250 -10.91 6.54 -6.89
C LEU A 250 -9.40 6.70 -7.04
N GLY A 251 -8.60 6.21 -6.10
CA GLY A 251 -7.15 6.21 -6.20
C GLY A 251 -6.62 5.36 -7.35
N SER A 252 -7.27 4.23 -7.67
CA SER A 252 -6.96 3.44 -8.86
C SER A 252 -7.29 4.19 -10.15
N ILE A 253 -8.39 4.93 -10.20
CA ILE A 253 -8.77 5.75 -11.36
C ILE A 253 -7.75 6.86 -11.61
N MET A 254 -7.13 7.40 -10.57
CA MET A 254 -6.06 8.42 -10.70
C MET A 254 -4.74 7.85 -11.26
N ASP A 255 -4.64 6.53 -11.46
CA ASP A 255 -3.56 5.93 -12.23
C ASP A 255 -3.89 6.00 -13.74
N PRO A 256 -3.13 6.74 -14.55
CA PRO A 256 -3.49 6.93 -15.95
C PRO A 256 -3.30 5.66 -16.80
N TRP A 257 -2.63 4.62 -16.28
CA TRP A 257 -2.59 3.30 -16.92
C TRP A 257 -3.88 2.50 -16.71
N LYS A 258 -4.64 2.79 -15.66
CA LYS A 258 -5.87 2.05 -15.30
C LYS A 258 -7.10 2.84 -15.65
N LYS A 259 -7.20 4.05 -15.11
CA LYS A 259 -8.39 4.91 -15.21
C LYS A 259 -9.65 4.16 -14.80
N ILE A 260 -10.81 4.58 -15.29
CA ILE A 260 -12.09 3.94 -14.98
C ILE A 260 -12.15 2.52 -15.56
N VAL A 261 -11.75 2.32 -16.81
CA VAL A 261 -11.86 1.03 -17.52
C VAL A 261 -11.03 -0.05 -16.82
N GLY A 262 -9.75 0.22 -16.53
CA GLY A 262 -8.89 -0.73 -15.83
C GLY A 262 -9.29 -0.94 -14.37
N THR A 263 -9.85 0.08 -13.72
CA THR A 263 -10.38 -0.08 -12.35
C THR A 263 -11.59 -1.01 -12.32
N VAL A 264 -12.53 -0.84 -13.25
CA VAL A 264 -13.71 -1.71 -13.40
C VAL A 264 -13.29 -3.11 -13.80
N ALA A 265 -12.36 -3.27 -14.75
CA ALA A 265 -11.84 -4.58 -15.14
C ALA A 265 -11.18 -5.34 -13.97
N LEU A 266 -10.48 -4.65 -13.06
CA LEU A 266 -9.94 -5.27 -11.85
C LEU A 266 -11.04 -5.72 -10.88
N LEU A 267 -12.12 -4.93 -10.73
CA LEU A 267 -13.26 -5.30 -9.90
C LEU A 267 -14.03 -6.50 -10.47
N GLU A 268 -14.31 -6.46 -11.77
CA GLU A 268 -14.94 -7.55 -12.52
C GLU A 268 -14.09 -8.82 -12.43
N GLY A 269 -12.79 -8.70 -12.65
CA GLY A 269 -11.87 -9.82 -12.50
C GLY A 269 -11.86 -10.42 -11.09
N ILE A 270 -11.92 -9.59 -10.03
CA ILE A 270 -12.07 -10.10 -8.65
C ILE A 270 -13.42 -10.83 -8.49
N ALA A 271 -14.51 -10.26 -8.98
CA ALA A 271 -15.84 -10.86 -8.88
C ALA A 271 -15.92 -12.22 -9.63
N GLU A 272 -15.36 -12.29 -10.83
CA GLU A 272 -15.25 -13.51 -11.64
C GLU A 272 -14.45 -14.62 -10.93
N LEU A 273 -13.35 -14.28 -10.27
CA LEU A 273 -12.52 -15.24 -9.52
C LEU A 273 -13.30 -15.89 -8.37
N PHE A 274 -14.25 -15.16 -7.78
CA PHE A 274 -15.11 -15.67 -6.71
C PHE A 274 -16.48 -16.18 -7.18
N GLY A 275 -16.83 -15.99 -8.45
CA GLY A 275 -18.15 -16.35 -8.99
C GLY A 275 -19.29 -15.45 -8.49
N ILE A 276 -18.99 -14.20 -8.17
CA ILE A 276 -19.97 -13.21 -7.70
C ILE A 276 -20.54 -12.48 -8.92
N PRO A 277 -21.87 -12.32 -9.06
CA PRO A 277 -22.46 -11.59 -10.17
C PRO A 277 -22.04 -10.11 -10.11
N CYS A 278 -21.45 -9.62 -11.19
CA CYS A 278 -21.05 -8.23 -11.33
C CYS A 278 -22.17 -7.41 -11.98
N LEU A 279 -23.01 -6.77 -11.17
CA LEU A 279 -24.04 -5.85 -11.66
C LEU A 279 -23.60 -4.40 -11.40
N ASP A 280 -23.58 -3.61 -12.48
CA ASP A 280 -23.49 -2.14 -12.46
C ASP A 280 -22.24 -1.50 -11.81
N ASN A 281 -21.12 -2.24 -11.71
CA ASN A 281 -19.85 -1.72 -11.19
C ASN A 281 -19.39 -0.45 -11.93
N PHE A 282 -19.53 -0.40 -13.26
CA PHE A 282 -19.19 0.80 -14.02
C PHE A 282 -20.02 2.01 -13.62
N PHE A 283 -21.35 1.85 -13.52
CA PHE A 283 -22.25 2.95 -13.17
C PHE A 283 -21.96 3.48 -11.77
N TYR A 284 -21.82 2.59 -10.80
CA TYR A 284 -21.47 2.93 -9.42
C TYR A 284 -20.14 3.72 -9.34
N VAL A 285 -19.09 3.22 -9.99
CA VAL A 285 -17.77 3.87 -9.98
C VAL A 285 -17.81 5.21 -10.71
N ASN A 286 -18.50 5.29 -11.84
CA ASN A 286 -18.61 6.52 -12.64
C ASN A 286 -19.40 7.60 -11.90
N GLU A 287 -20.52 7.25 -11.28
CA GLU A 287 -21.34 8.17 -10.49
C GLU A 287 -20.51 8.79 -9.35
N MET A 288 -19.79 7.96 -8.60
CA MET A 288 -18.91 8.40 -7.52
C MET A 288 -17.78 9.32 -8.01
N LEU A 289 -17.15 8.98 -9.14
CA LEU A 289 -16.10 9.80 -9.75
C LEU A 289 -16.63 11.17 -10.18
N LEU A 290 -17.77 11.21 -10.87
CA LEU A 290 -18.39 12.45 -11.36
C LEU A 290 -18.79 13.35 -10.21
N LYS A 291 -19.41 12.78 -9.18
CA LYS A 291 -19.80 13.49 -7.96
C LYS A 291 -18.60 14.13 -7.26
N LEU A 292 -17.53 13.38 -7.05
CA LEU A 292 -16.31 13.90 -6.43
C LEU A 292 -15.67 15.00 -7.30
N PHE A 293 -15.55 14.77 -8.61
CA PHE A 293 -14.95 15.74 -9.53
C PHE A 293 -15.72 17.06 -9.54
N ASN A 294 -17.06 17.02 -9.59
CA ASN A 294 -17.89 18.22 -9.54
C ASN A 294 -17.69 19.02 -8.24
N HIS A 295 -17.47 18.35 -7.12
CA HIS A 295 -17.15 19.00 -5.85
C HIS A 295 -15.78 19.71 -5.88
N TYR A 296 -14.75 19.05 -6.40
CA TYR A 296 -13.44 19.71 -6.57
C TYR A 296 -13.52 20.86 -7.57
N ARG A 297 -14.31 20.71 -8.63
CA ARG A 297 -14.53 21.76 -9.63
C ARG A 297 -15.23 22.98 -9.02
N SER A 298 -16.24 22.80 -8.17
CA SER A 298 -16.90 23.95 -7.52
C SER A 298 -16.01 24.63 -6.49
N THR A 299 -15.15 23.86 -5.81
CA THR A 299 -14.27 24.39 -4.75
C THR A 299 -13.02 25.08 -5.31
N TYR A 300 -12.43 24.54 -6.37
CA TYR A 300 -11.14 24.99 -6.90
C TYR A 300 -11.20 25.54 -8.31
N GLY A 301 -12.24 25.25 -9.09
CA GLY A 301 -12.33 25.61 -10.51
C GLY A 301 -12.40 27.11 -10.79
N SER A 302 -12.93 27.93 -9.87
CA SER A 302 -12.95 29.39 -10.01
C SER A 302 -11.60 30.07 -9.74
N ASN A 303 -10.68 29.38 -9.06
CA ASN A 303 -9.36 29.91 -8.67
C ASN A 303 -8.26 29.60 -9.69
N VAL A 304 -8.58 28.89 -10.77
CA VAL A 304 -7.60 28.47 -11.78
C VAL A 304 -7.77 29.36 -13.02
N GLN A 305 -6.90 30.36 -13.16
CA GLN A 305 -6.72 31.03 -14.45
C GLN A 305 -6.01 30.07 -15.41
N THR A 306 -6.72 29.61 -16.42
CA THR A 306 -6.17 28.77 -17.49
C THR A 306 -5.21 29.62 -18.34
N THR A 307 -3.91 29.59 -18.05
CA THR A 307 -2.90 30.00 -19.04
C THR A 307 -2.86 28.94 -20.14
N VAL A 308 -3.53 29.24 -21.25
CA VAL A 308 -3.40 28.49 -22.50
C VAL A 308 -1.96 28.67 -22.97
N VAL A 309 -1.12 27.65 -22.76
CA VAL A 309 0.21 27.61 -23.37
C VAL A 309 -0.01 27.28 -24.84
N ALA A 310 0.12 28.29 -25.70
CA ALA A 310 0.23 28.09 -27.14
C ALA A 310 1.44 27.19 -27.40
N GLN A 311 1.21 26.01 -27.98
CA GLN A 311 2.28 25.18 -28.50
C GLN A 311 2.92 25.93 -29.67
N SER A 312 4.12 26.46 -29.46
CA SER A 312 4.99 26.93 -30.54
C SER A 312 5.52 25.71 -31.29
N ASN A 313 4.84 25.34 -32.38
CA ASN A 313 5.37 24.37 -33.34
C ASN A 313 6.56 24.99 -34.08
N PHE A 314 7.77 24.51 -33.76
CA PHE A 314 8.90 24.54 -34.68
C PHE A 314 8.91 23.19 -35.42
N ALA A 315 8.37 23.16 -36.63
CA ALA A 315 8.73 22.20 -37.66
C ALA A 315 8.33 22.77 -39.04
N GLU A 316 9.25 22.62 -39.99
CA GLU A 316 9.26 23.19 -41.33
C GLU A 316 8.04 22.83 -42.18
N GLN A 317 7.69 23.75 -43.08
CA GLN A 317 6.60 23.66 -44.04
C GLN A 317 6.84 22.56 -45.08
N ASP A 318 5.79 21.80 -45.39
CA ASP A 318 5.64 21.13 -46.68
C ASP A 318 4.27 21.52 -47.28
N PRO A 319 4.20 22.16 -48.47
CA PRO A 319 2.98 22.77 -48.99
C PRO A 319 2.28 21.85 -50.00
N SER A 320 1.57 20.84 -49.51
CA SER A 320 0.59 20.12 -50.34
C SER A 320 -0.44 19.41 -49.47
N GLU A 321 -1.56 20.10 -49.20
CA GLU A 321 -2.91 19.52 -49.10
C GLU A 321 -3.91 20.64 -48.77
N ARG A 322 -4.12 21.52 -49.75
CA ARG A 322 -5.38 22.24 -49.89
C ARG A 322 -6.19 21.46 -50.92
N LEU A 323 -7.30 20.84 -50.53
CA LEU A 323 -8.53 20.72 -51.32
C LEU A 323 -9.62 19.93 -50.58
N LEU A 324 -10.80 20.58 -50.47
CA LEU A 324 -12.16 20.05 -50.21
C LEU A 324 -12.47 19.71 -48.73
N SER A 325 -13.47 20.29 -48.06
CA SER A 325 -14.78 20.78 -48.53
C SER A 325 -15.37 21.91 -47.66
N THR A 326 -15.78 22.98 -48.34
CA THR A 326 -16.90 23.90 -48.05
C THR A 326 -18.18 23.06 -47.82
N THR A 327 -19.07 23.28 -46.84
CA THR A 327 -19.99 24.40 -46.58
C THR A 327 -20.61 24.18 -45.18
N SER A 328 -20.83 25.18 -44.32
CA SER A 328 -22.08 25.95 -44.28
C SER A 328 -21.93 27.10 -43.30
N SER A 329 -22.05 28.33 -43.81
CA SER A 329 -22.13 29.56 -43.03
C SER A 329 -23.59 29.82 -42.67
N THR A 330 -23.94 29.81 -41.39
CA THR A 330 -25.16 30.45 -40.88
C THR A 330 -24.84 31.20 -39.60
N THR A 331 -24.67 32.51 -39.77
CA THR A 331 -25.15 33.61 -38.90
C THR A 331 -24.89 33.53 -37.39
N ASP A 332 -23.99 34.41 -36.95
CA ASP A 332 -23.91 34.97 -35.60
C ASP A 332 -25.29 35.32 -35.03
N LEU A 333 -25.63 34.69 -33.91
CA LEU A 333 -26.52 35.23 -32.88
C LEU A 333 -25.97 34.74 -31.53
N GLY A 334 -25.59 35.71 -30.68
CA GLY A 334 -24.85 35.50 -29.45
C GLY A 334 -25.49 34.49 -28.49
N GLY A 335 -24.64 33.61 -27.96
CA GLY A 335 -24.99 32.66 -26.92
C GLY A 335 -23.73 32.09 -26.28
N THR A 336 -23.40 32.59 -25.09
CA THR A 336 -22.63 31.95 -24.01
C THR A 336 -21.60 30.88 -24.38
N SER A 337 -20.34 31.21 -24.08
CA SER A 337 -19.13 30.37 -23.99
C SER A 337 -19.27 29.11 -23.12
N ASN A 338 -20.13 28.16 -23.51
CA ASN A 338 -20.38 26.90 -22.82
C ASN A 338 -19.91 25.65 -23.58
N THR A 339 -19.23 25.80 -24.73
CA THR A 339 -18.82 24.67 -25.58
C THR A 339 -17.31 24.44 -25.69
N SER A 340 -16.47 25.21 -24.99
CA SER A 340 -14.99 25.01 -25.02
C SER A 340 -14.43 24.13 -23.89
N PHE A 341 -15.28 23.42 -23.15
CA PHE A 341 -14.89 22.55 -22.04
C PHE A 341 -15.41 21.13 -22.27
N ILE A 342 -14.70 20.32 -23.06
CA ILE A 342 -14.63 18.89 -22.75
C ILE A 342 -14.16 18.84 -21.29
N SER A 343 -15.00 18.32 -20.39
CA SER A 343 -14.69 18.35 -18.96
C SER A 343 -13.28 17.80 -18.73
N GLU A 344 -12.48 18.47 -17.90
CA GLU A 344 -11.09 18.06 -17.60
C GLU A 344 -10.97 16.56 -17.31
N LEU A 345 -11.99 16.00 -16.66
CA LEU A 345 -12.20 14.58 -16.44
C LEU A 345 -12.27 13.74 -17.73
N VAL A 346 -13.10 14.11 -18.70
CA VAL A 346 -13.19 13.40 -19.99
C VAL A 346 -11.83 13.42 -20.71
N ARG A 347 -11.16 14.57 -20.74
CA ARG A 347 -9.82 14.68 -21.35
C ARG A 347 -8.79 13.77 -20.68
N TYR A 348 -8.90 13.58 -19.36
CA TYR A 348 -8.06 12.64 -18.63
C TYR A 348 -8.40 11.19 -18.97
N LEU A 349 -9.70 10.86 -19.00
CA LEU A 349 -10.17 9.50 -19.30
C LEU A 349 -9.78 9.07 -20.72
N GLU A 350 -9.81 9.97 -21.69
CA GLU A 350 -9.44 9.73 -23.10
C GLU A 350 -7.93 9.81 -23.38
N LEU A 351 -7.13 10.34 -22.45
CA LEU A 351 -5.69 10.55 -22.66
C LEU A 351 -4.93 9.25 -22.98
N ASP A 352 -4.41 9.09 -24.19
CA ASP A 352 -3.53 7.94 -24.45
C ASP A 352 -2.17 8.14 -23.75
N ILE A 353 -1.92 7.34 -22.69
CA ILE A 353 -0.67 7.43 -21.93
C ILE A 353 0.52 6.85 -22.70
N SER A 354 0.29 5.96 -23.67
CA SER A 354 1.36 5.29 -24.43
C SER A 354 2.26 6.28 -25.18
N VAL A 355 1.67 7.40 -25.63
CA VAL A 355 2.34 8.51 -26.33
C VAL A 355 3.45 9.15 -25.47
N PHE A 356 3.31 9.15 -24.15
CA PHE A 356 4.29 9.79 -23.25
C PHE A 356 5.49 8.91 -22.91
N PHE A 357 5.37 7.59 -23.10
CA PHE A 357 6.39 6.62 -22.65
C PHE A 357 7.08 5.88 -23.80
N GLY A 358 6.53 5.93 -25.02
CA GLY A 358 7.06 5.21 -26.19
C GLY A 358 7.20 3.69 -25.95
N ASN A 359 7.81 2.98 -26.90
CA ASN A 359 8.11 1.54 -26.77
C ASN A 359 9.11 1.20 -25.63
N SER A 360 9.59 2.19 -24.87
CA SER A 360 10.57 2.04 -23.79
C SER A 360 9.96 1.83 -22.40
N ALA A 361 8.63 1.65 -22.32
CA ALA A 361 7.90 1.43 -21.06
C ALA A 361 8.30 0.16 -20.29
N LEU A 362 9.04 -0.78 -20.90
CA LEU A 362 9.49 -2.01 -20.22
C LEU A 362 10.67 -1.81 -19.24
N GLY A 363 11.26 -0.61 -19.13
CA GLY A 363 12.47 -0.39 -18.32
C GLY A 363 12.46 0.77 -17.32
N ARG A 364 11.56 1.76 -17.45
CA ARG A 364 11.50 2.90 -16.51
C ARG A 364 10.33 2.74 -15.55
N GLN A 365 10.61 2.81 -14.25
CA GLN A 365 9.60 2.79 -13.19
C GLN A 365 8.71 4.04 -13.33
N PHE A 366 7.44 3.86 -13.70
CA PHE A 366 6.46 4.96 -13.79
C PHE A 366 6.21 5.57 -12.42
N ASP A 367 6.43 6.89 -12.28
CA ASP A 367 6.08 7.66 -11.09
C ASP A 367 4.78 8.45 -11.34
N ILE A 368 3.69 7.94 -10.79
CA ILE A 368 2.36 8.55 -10.85
C ILE A 368 2.34 9.97 -10.24
N MET A 369 3.13 10.25 -9.20
CA MET A 369 3.18 11.58 -8.59
C MET A 369 3.92 12.57 -9.49
N GLN A 370 4.94 12.10 -10.21
CA GLN A 370 5.63 12.91 -11.21
C GLN A 370 4.71 13.20 -12.39
N PHE A 371 3.91 12.23 -12.86
CA PHE A 371 2.91 12.44 -13.90
C PHE A 371 1.93 13.58 -13.54
N TRP A 372 1.32 13.52 -12.35
CA TRP A 372 0.39 14.56 -11.90
C TRP A 372 1.08 15.91 -11.67
N SER A 373 2.36 15.90 -11.30
CA SER A 373 3.15 17.13 -11.16
C SER A 373 3.44 17.80 -12.50
N THR A 374 3.73 17.03 -13.55
CA THR A 374 4.09 17.58 -14.87
C THR A 374 2.86 17.97 -15.70
N HIS A 375 1.74 17.28 -15.55
CA HIS A 375 0.50 17.55 -16.28
C HIS A 375 -0.50 18.41 -15.51
N GLY A 376 -0.09 18.97 -14.37
CA GLY A 376 -0.94 19.78 -13.50
C GLY A 376 -1.53 21.01 -14.17
N SER A 377 -0.79 21.67 -15.07
CA SER A 377 -1.29 22.82 -15.83
C SER A 377 -2.43 22.45 -16.78
N SER A 378 -2.38 21.24 -17.35
CA SER A 378 -3.46 20.72 -18.18
C SER A 378 -4.65 20.30 -17.32
N PHE A 379 -4.38 19.64 -16.19
CA PHE A 379 -5.40 19.06 -15.30
C PHE A 379 -5.41 19.74 -13.91
N PRO A 380 -5.83 21.01 -13.81
CA PRO A 380 -5.70 21.78 -12.59
C PRO A 380 -6.59 21.31 -11.44
N VAL A 381 -7.83 20.85 -11.72
CA VAL A 381 -8.75 20.37 -10.68
C VAL A 381 -8.41 18.92 -10.29
N LEU A 382 -8.16 18.06 -11.28
CA LEU A 382 -7.80 16.66 -11.08
C LEU A 382 -6.44 16.50 -10.43
N GLN A 383 -5.46 17.38 -10.65
CA GLN A 383 -4.18 17.29 -9.95
C GLN A 383 -4.37 17.43 -8.43
N ILE A 384 -5.25 18.35 -7.99
CA ILE A 384 -5.59 18.52 -6.58
C ILE A 384 -6.30 17.26 -6.07
N MET A 385 -7.30 16.79 -6.82
CA MET A 385 -8.03 15.56 -6.48
C MET A 385 -7.12 14.34 -6.39
N ALA A 386 -6.22 14.15 -7.35
CA ALA A 386 -5.26 13.07 -7.41
C ALA A 386 -4.28 13.13 -6.24
N ARG A 387 -3.78 14.33 -5.89
CA ARG A 387 -2.91 14.50 -4.72
C ARG A 387 -3.62 14.03 -3.46
N ASP A 388 -4.88 14.43 -3.28
CA ASP A 388 -5.62 14.14 -2.06
C ASP A 388 -6.04 12.66 -2.00
N LEU A 389 -6.32 12.00 -3.13
CA LEU A 389 -6.66 10.57 -3.22
C LEU A 389 -5.43 9.63 -3.13
N LEU A 390 -4.26 10.05 -3.63
CA LEU A 390 -3.06 9.21 -3.71
C LEU A 390 -2.14 9.32 -2.49
N THR A 391 -2.28 10.37 -1.69
CA THR A 391 -1.47 10.60 -0.48
C THR A 391 -1.81 9.69 0.71
N PRO A 392 -3.08 9.32 0.97
CA PRO A 392 -3.44 8.48 2.09
C PRO A 392 -2.72 7.13 2.06
N PRO A 393 -2.01 6.75 3.14
CA PRO A 393 -1.47 5.41 3.24
C PRO A 393 -2.60 4.42 3.54
N VAL A 394 -2.60 3.30 2.82
CA VAL A 394 -3.57 2.21 3.03
C VAL A 394 -3.15 1.27 4.16
N SER A 395 -2.04 1.57 4.82
CA SER A 395 -1.42 0.77 5.86
C SER A 395 -0.93 1.62 7.03
N THR A 396 -1.16 1.14 8.25
CA THR A 396 -0.64 1.71 9.50
C THR A 396 0.71 1.13 9.90
N VAL A 397 1.33 0.26 9.10
CA VAL A 397 2.64 -0.36 9.40
C VAL A 397 3.73 0.69 9.64
N ALA A 398 3.61 1.86 8.99
CA ALA A 398 4.50 2.99 9.18
C ALA A 398 4.53 3.52 10.61
N SER A 399 3.36 3.67 11.24
CA SER A 399 3.25 4.12 12.63
C SER A 399 3.68 3.02 13.58
N GLU A 400 3.33 1.75 13.32
CA GLU A 400 3.82 0.59 14.08
C GLU A 400 5.35 0.46 14.10
N SER A 401 6.01 0.78 12.98
CA SER A 401 7.47 0.80 12.90
C SER A 401 8.06 1.90 13.77
N CYS A 402 7.41 3.06 13.84
CA CYS A 402 7.80 4.14 14.76
C CYS A 402 7.66 3.70 16.22
N PHE A 403 6.57 3.02 16.59
CA PHE A 403 6.40 2.43 17.92
C PHE A 403 7.46 1.37 18.24
N SER A 404 7.77 0.47 17.29
CA SER A 404 8.79 -0.56 17.46
C SER A 404 10.20 0.03 17.66
N MET A 405 10.51 1.10 16.93
CA MET A 405 11.75 1.85 17.09
C MET A 405 11.83 2.54 18.46
N SER A 406 10.71 3.09 18.95
CA SER A 406 10.65 3.69 20.29
C SER A 406 10.92 2.66 21.39
N GLY A 407 10.51 1.40 21.22
CA GLY A 407 10.84 0.30 22.14
C GLY A 407 12.35 0.02 22.26
N ARG A 408 13.15 0.35 21.24
CA ARG A 408 14.62 0.29 21.30
C ARG A 408 15.23 1.49 22.04
N ILE A 409 14.58 2.65 21.96
CA ILE A 409 14.96 3.87 22.68
C ILE A 409 14.59 3.72 24.17
N LEU A 410 13.42 3.16 24.45
CA LEU A 410 12.90 2.78 25.75
C LEU A 410 13.44 1.39 26.17
N SER A 411 14.75 1.22 26.24
CA SER A 411 15.29 -0.06 26.72
C SER A 411 14.85 -0.31 28.18
N LYS A 412 14.44 -1.53 28.53
CA LYS A 412 14.01 -1.89 29.91
C LYS A 412 15.07 -1.64 31.00
N LYS A 413 16.33 -1.39 30.64
CA LYS A 413 17.47 -1.30 31.58
C LYS A 413 18.22 0.04 31.60
N ARG A 414 17.92 1.00 30.70
CA ARG A 414 18.57 2.32 30.72
C ARG A 414 17.56 3.40 30.37
N SER A 415 17.32 4.29 31.34
CA SER A 415 16.68 5.61 31.22
C SER A 415 15.30 5.65 30.56
N ARG A 416 14.27 5.97 31.36
CA ARG A 416 12.95 6.40 30.85
C ARG A 416 13.03 7.91 30.55
N PRO A 417 13.21 8.36 29.29
CA PRO A 417 13.04 9.77 28.96
C PRO A 417 11.62 10.21 29.31
N ALA A 418 11.46 11.47 29.69
CA ALA A 418 10.13 12.06 29.85
C ALA A 418 9.34 11.94 28.52
N PRO A 419 8.00 11.80 28.56
CA PRO A 419 7.18 11.65 27.36
C PRO A 419 7.48 12.69 26.27
N ASP A 420 7.63 13.96 26.66
CA ASP A 420 7.92 15.06 25.74
C ASP A 420 9.31 14.93 25.08
N THR A 421 10.29 14.43 25.83
CA THR A 421 11.65 14.19 25.30
C THR A 421 11.62 13.02 24.30
N LEU A 422 10.87 11.96 24.60
CA LEU A 422 10.72 10.83 23.69
C LEU A 422 10.03 11.27 22.38
N GLU A 423 8.97 12.06 22.50
CA GLU A 423 8.27 12.63 21.35
C GLU A 423 9.20 13.49 20.50
N ALA A 424 9.91 14.43 21.11
CA ALA A 424 10.87 15.28 20.42
C ALA A 424 11.93 14.46 19.67
N LEU A 425 12.44 13.38 20.28
CA LEU A 425 13.42 12.50 19.64
C LEU A 425 12.84 11.75 18.43
N VAL A 426 11.64 11.18 18.56
CA VAL A 426 10.97 10.44 17.47
C VAL A 426 10.64 11.38 16.32
N CYS A 427 10.02 12.52 16.61
CA CYS A 427 9.65 13.53 15.61
C CYS A 427 10.90 14.12 14.93
N SER A 428 11.94 14.47 15.69
CA SER A 428 13.19 15.03 15.13
C SER A 428 13.90 14.03 14.22
N LYS A 429 13.97 12.76 14.63
CA LYS A 429 14.59 11.71 13.81
C LYS A 429 13.84 11.53 12.48
N ASP A 430 12.52 11.47 12.53
CA ASP A 430 11.70 11.31 11.33
C ASP A 430 11.76 12.54 10.41
N CYS A 431 11.74 13.74 10.99
CA CYS A 431 11.91 14.99 10.25
C CYS A 431 13.28 15.08 9.58
N ASN A 432 14.36 14.68 10.27
CA ASN A 432 15.70 14.64 9.69
C ASN A 432 15.80 13.61 8.56
N ALA A 433 15.18 12.44 8.71
CA ALA A 433 15.10 11.45 7.63
C ALA A 433 14.31 12.00 6.42
N ALA A 434 13.22 12.72 6.65
CA ALA A 434 12.46 13.39 5.59
C ALA A 434 13.26 14.51 4.92
N ARG A 435 14.09 15.27 5.66
CA ARG A 435 14.98 16.31 5.11
C ARG A 435 16.10 15.72 4.24
N LYS A 436 16.79 14.68 4.71
CA LYS A 436 17.84 14.01 3.93
C LYS A 436 17.33 13.52 2.57
N ARG A 437 16.14 12.90 2.56
CA ARG A 437 15.48 12.48 1.31
C ARG A 437 15.08 13.64 0.39
N ARG A 438 14.79 14.82 0.94
CA ARG A 438 14.55 16.03 0.13
C ARG A 438 15.85 16.63 -0.44
N GLN A 439 16.97 16.44 0.25
CA GLN A 439 18.28 16.96 -0.14
C GLN A 439 18.99 16.08 -1.18
N GLU A 440 18.62 14.80 -1.33
CA GLU A 440 19.14 13.91 -2.39
C GLU A 440 18.66 14.27 -3.84
N PHE A 441 18.25 15.52 -4.10
CA PHE A 441 18.15 16.04 -5.47
C PHE A 441 18.72 17.47 -5.59
N LYS A 442 19.85 17.54 -6.29
CA LYS A 442 20.67 18.68 -6.73
C LYS A 442 21.49 19.41 -5.65
N ASP A 443 22.60 18.81 -5.23
CA ASP A 443 23.83 19.59 -4.98
C ASP A 443 24.85 19.25 -6.06
N SER A 444 24.97 20.13 -7.05
CA SER A 444 26.06 20.14 -8.05
C SER A 444 27.40 20.62 -7.45
N TYR A 445 27.67 20.31 -6.18
CA TYR A 445 28.83 20.80 -5.43
C TYR A 445 29.59 19.71 -4.67
N VAL A 446 29.25 18.42 -4.87
CA VAL A 446 29.98 17.32 -4.23
C VAL A 446 31.14 16.78 -5.12
N GLU A 447 31.26 17.22 -6.37
CA GLU A 447 32.40 16.85 -7.24
C GLU A 447 33.73 17.55 -6.88
N VAL A 448 33.78 18.40 -5.86
CA VAL A 448 35.01 19.12 -5.50
C VAL A 448 35.85 18.39 -4.44
N PHE A 449 35.31 17.40 -3.72
CA PHE A 449 36.04 16.72 -2.63
C PHE A 449 36.50 15.29 -2.95
N SER A 450 36.28 14.79 -4.16
CA SER A 450 36.78 13.47 -4.59
C SER A 450 38.14 13.50 -5.31
N ASN A 451 38.78 14.68 -5.45
CA ASN A 451 40.06 14.85 -6.14
C ASN A 451 41.23 15.28 -5.24
N LEU A 452 41.12 15.07 -3.93
CA LEU A 452 42.23 15.26 -3.00
C LEU A 452 42.33 14.02 -2.12
N ASP A 453 42.84 12.94 -2.71
CA ASP A 453 43.68 11.92 -2.07
C ASP A 453 44.17 10.98 -3.18
N SER A 454 45.16 11.48 -3.91
CA SER A 454 46.09 10.73 -4.78
C SER A 454 47.34 10.34 -4.01
#